data_AF-A0AAE0K023-F1
#
_entry.id   AF-A0AAE0K023-F1
#
_cell.length_a   1.000
_cell.length_b   1.000
_cell.length_c   1.000
_cell.angle_alpha   90.00
_cell.angle_beta   90.00
_cell.angle_gamma   90.00
#
_symmetry.space_group_name_H-M   'P 1'
#
loop_
_entity.id
_entity.type
_entity.pdbx_description
1 polymer ?
#
loop_
_entity_poly.entity_id
_entity_poly.type
_entity_poly.pdbx_seq_one_letter_code
_entity_poly.pdbx_strand_id
1 'polypeptide(L)'
;MASPPDPDPDPDPDTNSLDRKAYLVAFLPSPMFPAHWALWIPSATDQQAGTLINVRGDPRNGFAHEFERGYRPRSCESRPLLLELGTIADHGAVVPDGPTVPGLDIVASNDVERLALSIPPPSPSLTPAGSNPRPARVAIRNCQTWLHQLVDGMIEHAFIDSAAKEILSSAPQH
;
A
#
# COMPACT_ATOMS: atom_id res chain seq x y z
N MET A 1 62.52 -5.90 -1.33
CA MET A 1 61.48 -4.89 -1.06
C MET A 1 60.26 -5.33 -1.83
N ALA A 2 59.29 -5.96 -1.16
CA ALA A 2 58.05 -6.42 -1.80
C ALA A 2 57.04 -5.26 -1.78
N SER A 3 56.48 -4.91 -2.93
CA SER A 3 55.39 -3.94 -3.02
C SER A 3 54.19 -4.40 -2.19
N PRO A 4 53.47 -3.49 -1.51
CA PRO A 4 52.21 -3.85 -0.87
C PRO A 4 51.19 -4.26 -1.95
N PRO A 5 50.29 -5.21 -1.64
CA PRO A 5 49.17 -5.52 -2.52
C PRO A 5 48.27 -4.27 -2.65
N ASP A 6 47.86 -3.97 -3.88
CA ASP A 6 46.88 -2.93 -4.17
C ASP A 6 45.61 -3.12 -3.30
N PRO A 7 44.98 -2.02 -2.82
CA PRO A 7 43.67 -2.12 -2.20
C PRO A 7 42.68 -2.65 -3.24
N ASP A 8 41.91 -3.67 -2.86
CA ASP A 8 40.79 -4.20 -3.65
C ASP A 8 39.93 -3.04 -4.21
N PRO A 9 39.45 -3.13 -5.46
CA PRO A 9 38.51 -2.14 -5.98
C PRO A 9 37.26 -2.14 -5.08
N ASP A 10 36.87 -0.95 -4.63
CA ASP A 10 35.60 -0.68 -3.94
C ASP A 10 34.46 -1.45 -4.63
N PRO A 11 33.55 -2.11 -3.89
CA PRO A 11 32.38 -2.73 -4.50
C PRO A 11 31.56 -1.63 -5.20
N ASP A 12 31.29 -1.80 -6.50
CA ASP A 12 30.42 -0.93 -7.28
C ASP A 12 29.12 -0.62 -6.50
N PRO A 13 28.70 0.66 -6.39
CA PRO A 13 27.48 1.04 -5.66
C PRO A 13 26.20 0.55 -6.35
N ASP A 14 26.31 -0.01 -7.55
CA ASP A 14 25.20 -0.61 -8.30
C ASP A 14 24.92 -2.06 -7.87
N THR A 15 25.11 -2.38 -6.58
CA THR A 15 24.71 -3.67 -6.04
C THR A 15 23.20 -3.66 -5.79
N ASN A 16 22.45 -3.90 -6.87
CA ASN A 16 21.15 -4.56 -6.85
C ASN A 16 20.09 -3.95 -5.91
N SER A 17 19.92 -2.63 -5.93
CA SER A 17 18.67 -2.01 -5.49
C SER A 17 17.59 -2.47 -6.47
N LEU A 18 16.82 -3.49 -6.11
CA LEU A 18 15.63 -3.86 -6.86
C LEU A 18 14.63 -2.73 -6.64
N ASP A 19 14.73 -1.66 -7.44
CA ASP A 19 13.83 -0.51 -7.44
C ASP A 19 12.40 -1.02 -7.69
N ARG A 20 11.63 -1.20 -6.61
CA ARG A 20 10.26 -1.70 -6.70
C ARG A 20 9.30 -0.54 -6.72
N LYS A 21 8.37 -0.55 -7.67
CA LYS A 21 7.35 0.49 -7.77
C LYS A 21 6.18 0.18 -6.84
N ALA A 22 5.71 1.18 -6.11
CA ALA A 22 4.43 1.15 -5.40
C ALA A 22 3.33 1.70 -6.31
N TYR A 23 2.14 1.11 -6.22
CA TYR A 23 0.98 1.56 -6.99
C TYR A 23 -0.23 1.73 -6.09
N LEU A 24 -1.00 2.78 -6.34
CA LEU A 24 -2.37 2.89 -5.88
C LEU A 24 -3.26 2.06 -6.80
N VAL A 25 -4.04 1.16 -6.21
CA VAL A 25 -5.12 0.44 -6.88
C VAL A 25 -6.44 1.07 -6.45
N ALA A 26 -7.08 1.76 -7.39
CA ALA A 26 -8.40 2.35 -7.19
C ALA A 26 -9.47 1.50 -7.90
N PHE A 27 -10.28 0.81 -7.10
CA PHE A 27 -11.48 0.13 -7.57
C PHE A 27 -12.56 1.19 -7.80
N LEU A 28 -12.89 1.42 -9.06
CA LEU A 28 -13.77 2.51 -9.46
C LEU A 28 -15.16 2.40 -8.79
N PRO A 29 -15.76 3.54 -8.45
CA PRO A 29 -17.00 3.59 -7.71
C PRO A 29 -18.11 2.95 -8.54
N SER A 30 -18.92 2.14 -7.86
CA SER A 30 -20.19 1.69 -8.40
C SER A 30 -21.28 2.63 -7.88
N PRO A 31 -22.47 2.71 -8.51
CA PRO A 31 -23.55 3.57 -8.04
C PRO A 31 -23.95 3.37 -6.57
N MET A 32 -23.57 2.22 -5.99
CA MET A 32 -23.92 1.83 -4.62
C MET A 32 -22.76 1.98 -3.62
N PHE A 33 -21.51 2.15 -4.05
CA PHE A 33 -20.35 2.15 -3.15
C PHE A 33 -19.25 3.11 -3.60
N PRO A 34 -18.64 3.88 -2.68
CA PRO A 34 -17.49 4.72 -2.98
C PRO A 34 -16.29 3.89 -3.45
N ALA A 35 -15.35 4.53 -4.13
CA ALA A 35 -14.16 3.87 -4.64
C ALA A 35 -13.35 3.24 -3.49
N HIS A 36 -13.00 1.97 -3.62
CA HIS A 36 -12.10 1.29 -2.70
C HIS A 36 -10.66 1.52 -3.14
N TRP A 37 -9.80 1.95 -2.23
CA TRP A 37 -8.39 2.18 -2.51
C TRP A 37 -7.53 1.19 -1.73
N ALA A 38 -6.47 0.73 -2.37
CA ALA A 38 -5.49 -0.19 -1.83
C ALA A 38 -4.08 0.18 -2.34
N LEU A 39 -3.05 -0.19 -1.58
CA LEU A 39 -1.66 -0.13 -2.04
C LEU A 39 -1.31 -1.48 -2.66
N TRP A 40 -0.65 -1.48 -3.82
CA TRP A 40 -0.13 -2.69 -4.45
C TRP A 40 1.37 -2.55 -4.68
N ILE A 41 2.11 -3.58 -4.28
CA ILE A 41 3.55 -3.69 -4.46
C ILE A 41 3.80 -4.98 -5.25
N PRO A 42 4.34 -4.90 -6.48
CA PRO A 42 4.68 -6.08 -7.26
C PRO A 42 5.72 -6.95 -6.56
N SER A 43 5.63 -8.25 -6.81
CA SER A 43 6.68 -9.20 -6.46
C SER A 43 7.96 -8.88 -7.25
N ALA A 44 9.13 -9.09 -6.65
CA ALA A 44 10.40 -8.97 -7.36
C ALA A 44 10.56 -10.06 -8.42
N THR A 45 9.98 -11.23 -8.19
CA THR A 45 10.06 -12.37 -9.12
C THR A 45 8.95 -12.39 -10.19
N ASP A 46 7.77 -11.83 -9.91
CA ASP A 46 6.67 -11.70 -10.87
C ASP A 46 6.03 -10.31 -10.81
N GLN A 47 6.39 -9.41 -11.74
CA GLN A 47 5.85 -8.05 -11.82
C GLN A 47 4.35 -7.99 -12.19
N GLN A 48 3.71 -9.11 -12.53
CA GLN A 48 2.25 -9.20 -12.76
C GLN A 48 1.49 -9.56 -11.48
N ALA A 49 2.17 -10.11 -10.48
CA ALA A 49 1.62 -10.45 -9.18
C ALA A 49 2.27 -9.60 -8.09
N GLY A 50 1.63 -9.50 -6.93
CA GLY A 50 2.20 -8.74 -5.83
C GLY A 50 1.40 -8.86 -4.57
N THR A 51 1.74 -8.03 -3.60
CA THR A 51 0.94 -7.87 -2.39
C THR A 51 -0.01 -6.70 -2.58
N LEU A 52 -1.31 -6.94 -2.42
CA LEU A 52 -2.30 -5.90 -2.22
C LEU A 52 -2.47 -5.67 -0.72
N ILE A 53 -2.18 -4.47 -0.26
CA ILE A 53 -2.30 -4.02 1.12
C ILE A 53 -3.53 -3.11 1.20
N ASN A 54 -4.53 -3.50 1.97
CA ASN A 54 -5.74 -2.70 2.11
C ASN A 54 -6.40 -2.84 3.49
N VAL A 55 -7.41 -2.00 3.69
CA VAL A 55 -8.36 -2.14 4.81
C VAL A 55 -9.74 -2.41 4.26
N ARG A 56 -10.28 -3.60 4.54
CA ARG A 56 -11.59 -4.02 4.06
C ARG A 56 -12.58 -4.07 5.22
N GLY A 57 -13.82 -3.72 4.92
CA GLY A 57 -14.90 -3.74 5.89
C GLY A 57 -15.97 -2.72 5.55
N ASP A 58 -16.81 -2.42 6.52
CA ASP A 58 -17.93 -1.50 6.34
C ASP A 58 -18.19 -0.70 7.62
N PRO A 59 -18.88 0.46 7.53
CA PRO A 59 -19.13 1.30 8.69
C PRO A 59 -19.90 0.64 9.84
N ARG A 60 -20.54 -0.52 9.60
CA ARG A 60 -21.31 -1.28 10.59
C ARG A 60 -20.48 -2.32 11.31
N ASN A 61 -19.64 -3.05 10.59
CA ASN A 61 -18.81 -4.12 11.16
C ASN A 61 -17.39 -3.67 11.53
N GLY A 62 -16.98 -2.46 11.12
CA GLY A 62 -15.62 -1.97 11.25
C GLY A 62 -14.77 -2.36 10.04
N PHE A 63 -13.52 -1.89 10.03
CA PHE A 63 -12.54 -2.16 8.99
C PHE A 63 -11.39 -2.97 9.57
N ALA A 64 -10.87 -3.92 8.79
CA ALA A 64 -9.74 -4.78 9.16
C ALA A 64 -8.66 -4.70 8.09
N HIS A 65 -7.40 -4.78 8.51
CA HIS A 65 -6.25 -4.88 7.61
C HIS A 65 -6.22 -6.25 6.93
N GLU A 66 -5.97 -6.23 5.64
CA GLU A 66 -5.89 -7.41 4.80
C GLU A 66 -4.67 -7.28 3.86
N PHE A 67 -3.89 -8.34 3.80
CA PHE A 67 -2.76 -8.49 2.89
C PHE A 67 -3.04 -9.63 1.91
N GLU A 68 -3.32 -9.30 0.66
CA GLU A 68 -3.58 -10.30 -0.38
C GLU A 68 -2.30 -10.55 -1.18
N ARG A 69 -1.71 -11.74 -0.97
CA ARG A 69 -0.45 -12.19 -1.57
C ARG A 69 -0.71 -12.79 -2.94
N GLY A 70 0.14 -12.48 -3.92
CA GLY A 70 -0.02 -12.96 -5.29
C GLY A 70 -1.17 -12.29 -6.04
N TYR A 71 -1.67 -11.15 -5.55
CA TYR A 71 -2.74 -10.40 -6.20
C TYR A 71 -2.30 -9.91 -7.59
N ARG A 72 -3.14 -10.16 -8.59
CA ARG A 72 -2.94 -9.76 -9.98
C ARG A 72 -4.00 -8.73 -10.40
N PRO A 73 -3.72 -7.42 -10.32
CA PRO A 73 -4.71 -6.38 -10.63
C PRO A 73 -5.27 -6.48 -12.05
N ARG A 74 -4.43 -6.89 -13.02
CA ARG A 74 -4.83 -7.04 -14.43
C ARG A 74 -5.77 -8.23 -14.69
N SER A 75 -5.81 -9.20 -13.78
CA SER A 75 -6.70 -10.36 -13.86
C SER A 75 -8.06 -10.10 -13.22
N CYS A 76 -8.26 -8.95 -12.58
CA CYS A 76 -9.51 -8.58 -11.95
C CYS A 76 -10.54 -8.13 -13.01
N GLU A 77 -11.76 -8.69 -12.98
CA GLU A 77 -12.83 -8.39 -13.94
C GLU A 77 -13.22 -6.91 -13.92
N SER A 78 -13.16 -6.25 -12.76
CA SER A 78 -13.48 -4.84 -12.58
C SER A 78 -12.42 -3.89 -13.16
N ARG A 79 -11.24 -4.40 -13.55
CA ARG A 79 -10.10 -3.65 -14.11
C ARG A 79 -9.84 -2.35 -13.33
N PRO A 80 -9.33 -2.45 -12.08
CA PRO A 80 -9.09 -1.26 -11.27
C PRO A 80 -8.09 -0.31 -11.94
N LEU A 81 -8.21 0.97 -11.63
CA LEU A 81 -7.23 1.97 -12.05
C LEU A 81 -5.94 1.78 -11.25
N LEU A 82 -4.81 1.66 -11.95
CA LEU A 82 -3.49 1.57 -11.33
C LEU A 82 -2.76 2.89 -11.56
N LEU A 83 -2.39 3.55 -10.47
CA LEU A 83 -1.59 4.78 -10.49
C LEU A 83 -0.26 4.49 -9.80
N GLU A 84 0.85 4.67 -10.52
CA GLU A 84 2.20 4.52 -9.94
C GLU A 84 2.42 5.63 -8.92
N LEU A 85 2.71 5.28 -7.66
CA LEU A 85 2.99 6.25 -6.61
C LEU A 85 4.47 6.66 -6.60
N GLY A 86 5.35 5.76 -7.05
CA GLY A 86 6.80 5.98 -7.07
C GLY A 86 7.58 4.71 -6.75
N THR A 87 8.90 4.84 -6.70
CA THR A 87 9.83 3.76 -6.35
C THR A 87 9.99 3.66 -4.84
N ILE A 88 10.02 2.43 -4.33
CA ILE A 88 10.28 2.10 -2.93
C ILE A 88 11.79 1.98 -2.74
N ALA A 89 12.36 2.75 -1.81
CA ALA A 89 13.74 2.58 -1.39
C ALA A 89 13.94 1.23 -0.70
N ASP A 90 14.77 0.36 -1.26
CA ASP A 90 15.00 -0.99 -0.75
C ASP A 90 15.94 -0.96 0.47
N HIS A 91 15.34 -0.81 1.65
CA HIS A 91 16.02 -0.83 2.96
C HIS A 91 15.47 -1.92 3.89
N GLY A 92 14.87 -2.99 3.34
CA GLY A 92 14.03 -3.94 4.10
C GLY A 92 12.52 -3.63 4.01
N ALA A 93 12.17 -2.52 3.34
CA ALA A 93 10.81 -2.10 3.03
C ALA A 93 10.00 -3.18 2.31
N VAL A 94 10.65 -4.01 1.50
CA VAL A 94 10.01 -5.09 0.76
C VAL A 94 10.79 -6.39 0.93
N VAL A 95 10.12 -7.46 1.35
CA VAL A 95 10.75 -8.78 1.50
C VAL A 95 11.27 -9.27 0.13
N PRO A 96 12.49 -9.82 0.05
CA PRO A 96 12.92 -10.59 -1.11
C PRO A 96 12.04 -11.85 -1.18
N ASP A 97 11.33 -12.03 -2.30
CA ASP A 97 10.28 -13.06 -2.49
C ASP A 97 10.53 -14.36 -1.71
N GLY A 98 9.86 -14.49 -0.57
CA GLY A 98 9.66 -15.77 0.11
C GLY A 98 8.42 -16.45 -0.45
N PRO A 99 8.32 -17.79 -0.39
CA PRO A 99 7.31 -18.59 -1.07
C PRO A 99 5.95 -18.37 -0.40
N THR A 100 5.32 -17.25 -0.70
CA THR A 100 4.02 -16.93 -0.12
C THR A 100 3.01 -17.54 -1.07
N VAL A 101 2.48 -18.68 -0.67
CA VAL A 101 1.29 -19.26 -1.29
C VAL A 101 0.29 -18.12 -1.48
N PRO A 102 -0.25 -17.90 -2.69
CA PRO A 102 -1.25 -16.86 -2.92
C PRO A 102 -2.39 -17.00 -1.90
N GLY A 103 -2.80 -15.89 -1.29
CA GLY A 103 -3.77 -15.96 -0.22
C GLY A 103 -3.91 -14.68 0.59
N LEU A 104 -4.92 -14.68 1.45
CA LEU A 104 -5.19 -13.61 2.40
C LEU A 104 -4.40 -13.83 3.68
N ASP A 105 -3.73 -12.79 4.15
CA ASP A 105 -2.99 -12.76 5.40
C ASP A 105 -3.31 -11.47 6.18
N ILE A 106 -3.06 -11.50 7.48
CA ILE A 106 -3.20 -10.36 8.41
C ILE A 106 -1.89 -10.06 9.13
N VAL A 107 -0.87 -10.91 8.95
CA VAL A 107 0.44 -10.76 9.59
C VAL A 107 1.39 -10.03 8.65
N ALA A 108 1.97 -8.94 9.14
CA ALA A 108 2.95 -8.17 8.39
C ALA A 108 4.26 -8.94 8.21
N SER A 109 4.73 -9.01 6.96
CA SER A 109 5.96 -9.70 6.57
C SER A 109 7.11 -8.73 6.25
N ASN A 110 6.81 -7.48 5.88
CA ASN A 110 7.79 -6.44 5.55
C ASN A 110 7.53 -5.13 6.32
N ASP A 111 8.43 -4.15 6.21
CA ASP A 111 8.31 -2.89 6.96
C ASP A 111 7.15 -2.03 6.47
N VAL A 112 6.79 -2.06 5.19
CA VAL A 112 5.60 -1.35 4.68
C VAL A 112 4.32 -1.92 5.28
N GLU A 113 4.22 -3.23 5.44
CA GLU A 113 3.08 -3.89 6.09
C GLU A 113 3.05 -3.65 7.59
N ARG A 114 4.22 -3.61 8.25
CA ARG A 114 4.30 -3.23 9.67
C ARG A 114 3.84 -1.80 9.87
N LEU A 115 4.25 -0.90 8.99
CA LEU A 115 3.76 0.48 8.96
C LEU A 115 2.23 0.50 8.72
N ALA A 116 1.73 -0.28 7.77
CA ALA A 116 0.29 -0.39 7.51
C ALA A 116 -0.50 -0.85 8.75
N LEU A 117 -0.01 -1.85 9.50
CA LEU A 117 -0.62 -2.29 10.76
C LEU A 117 -0.53 -1.26 11.88
N SER A 118 0.52 -0.42 11.88
CA SER A 118 0.67 0.64 12.89
C SER A 118 -0.38 1.74 12.76
N ILE A 119 -0.92 1.92 11.55
CA ILE A 119 -1.98 2.90 11.27
C ILE A 119 -3.32 2.24 11.54
N PRO A 120 -4.08 2.71 12.54
CA PRO A 120 -5.34 2.08 12.93
C PRO A 120 -6.32 2.10 11.75
N PRO A 121 -7.09 1.00 11.56
CA PRO A 121 -8.10 1.00 10.51
C PRO A 121 -9.17 2.04 10.84
N PRO A 122 -9.88 2.58 9.84
CA PRO A 122 -10.88 3.60 10.09
C PRO A 122 -11.96 3.09 11.05
N SER A 123 -12.27 3.87 12.09
CA SER A 123 -13.30 3.47 13.06
C SER A 123 -14.71 3.49 12.45
N PRO A 124 -15.60 2.56 12.85
CA PRO A 124 -16.98 2.55 12.38
C PRO A 124 -17.67 3.88 12.72
N SER A 125 -18.23 4.53 11.71
CA SER A 125 -18.83 5.88 11.82
C SER A 125 -20.34 5.85 12.07
N LEU A 126 -20.95 4.68 12.31
CA LEU A 126 -22.36 4.58 12.64
C LEU A 126 -22.60 4.86 14.13
N THR A 127 -22.96 6.11 14.45
CA THR A 127 -23.68 6.41 15.70
C THR A 127 -24.97 5.59 15.76
N PRO A 128 -25.31 4.95 16.90
CA PRO A 128 -26.54 4.17 17.05
C PRO A 128 -27.79 5.01 16.79
N ALA A 129 -28.79 4.39 16.14
CA ALA A 129 -30.04 5.03 15.76
C ALA A 129 -30.85 5.46 17.00
N GLY A 130 -30.65 6.71 17.42
CA GLY A 130 -31.37 7.33 18.54
C GLY A 130 -31.08 8.81 18.76
N SER A 131 -30.20 9.42 17.96
CA SER A 131 -29.84 10.84 18.10
C SER A 131 -30.04 11.56 16.76
N ASN A 132 -30.98 12.51 16.72
CA ASN A 132 -31.07 13.52 15.65
C ASN A 132 -30.63 14.85 16.29
N PRO A 133 -29.71 15.63 15.68
CA PRO A 133 -30.09 16.43 14.51
C PRO A 133 -29.04 16.54 13.38
N ARG A 134 -29.57 16.71 12.16
CA ARG A 134 -28.95 17.09 10.86
C ARG A 134 -28.08 16.03 10.16
N PRO A 135 -28.18 15.94 8.81
CA PRO A 135 -27.21 15.20 8.01
C PRO A 135 -25.91 16.01 7.99
N ALA A 136 -25.15 15.95 9.08
CA ALA A 136 -23.73 16.25 9.00
C ALA A 136 -23.19 15.25 7.98
N ARG A 137 -22.56 15.74 6.90
CA ARG A 137 -21.75 14.91 6.02
C ARG A 137 -20.80 14.14 6.94
N VAL A 138 -21.16 12.90 7.25
CA VAL A 138 -20.30 11.98 7.98
C VAL A 138 -19.09 11.91 7.07
N ALA A 139 -17.99 12.52 7.49
CA ALA A 139 -16.71 12.29 6.86
C ALA A 139 -16.44 10.83 7.11
N ILE A 140 -16.91 9.97 6.18
CA ILE A 140 -16.71 8.54 6.23
C ILE A 140 -15.20 8.41 6.31
N ARG A 141 -14.67 8.01 7.47
CA ARG A 141 -13.30 7.53 7.55
C ARG A 141 -13.30 6.25 6.73
N ASN A 142 -12.93 6.35 5.48
CA ASN A 142 -12.94 5.28 4.49
C ASN A 142 -11.50 4.84 4.22
N CYS A 143 -11.34 3.70 3.54
CA CYS A 143 -10.06 3.17 3.07
C CYS A 143 -9.15 4.23 2.42
N GLN A 144 -9.74 5.24 1.78
CA GLN A 144 -9.04 6.38 1.18
C GLN A 144 -8.26 7.21 2.23
N THR A 145 -8.89 7.54 3.36
CA THR A 145 -8.25 8.30 4.45
C THR A 145 -7.10 7.51 5.08
N TRP A 146 -7.31 6.20 5.27
CA TRP A 146 -6.28 5.30 5.79
C TRP A 146 -5.09 5.22 4.83
N LEU A 147 -5.34 5.14 3.53
CA LEU A 147 -4.28 5.05 2.53
C LEU A 147 -3.45 6.34 2.43
N HIS A 148 -4.08 7.50 2.59
CA HIS A 148 -3.35 8.78 2.72
C HIS A 148 -2.38 8.74 3.90
N GLN A 149 -2.83 8.27 5.07
CA GLN A 149 -1.97 8.13 6.26
C GLN A 149 -0.84 7.13 6.02
N LEU A 150 -1.11 6.03 5.30
CA LEU A 150 -0.08 5.06 4.94
C LEU A 150 0.99 5.69 4.07
N VAL A 151 0.62 6.44 3.03
CA VAL A 151 1.60 7.09 2.16
C VAL A 151 2.35 8.22 2.88
N ASP A 152 1.68 8.99 3.75
CA ASP A 152 2.37 9.96 4.60
C ASP A 152 3.43 9.25 5.48
N GLY A 153 3.09 8.13 6.11
CA GLY A 153 4.05 7.32 6.86
C GLY A 153 5.18 6.76 5.98
N MET A 154 4.88 6.34 4.75
CA MET A 154 5.90 5.85 3.82
C MET A 154 6.89 6.97 3.44
N ILE A 155 6.43 8.20 3.30
CA ILE A 155 7.28 9.37 3.04
C ILE A 155 8.13 9.70 4.28
N GLU A 156 7.53 9.70 5.48
CA GLU A 156 8.24 9.97 6.74
C GLU A 156 9.37 8.96 7.01
N HIS A 157 9.15 7.69 6.66
CA HIS A 157 10.15 6.62 6.75
C HIS A 157 11.10 6.57 5.54
N ALA A 158 11.00 7.52 4.61
CA ALA A 158 11.78 7.58 3.37
C ALA A 158 11.66 6.32 2.50
N PHE A 159 10.54 5.60 2.61
CA PHE A 159 10.23 4.48 1.72
C PHE A 159 9.85 4.96 0.33
N ILE A 160 9.16 6.09 0.20
CA ILE A 160 8.73 6.66 -1.09
C ILE A 160 8.90 8.18 -1.09
N ASP A 161 9.06 8.76 -2.28
CA ASP A 161 9.14 10.21 -2.43
C ASP A 161 7.79 10.91 -2.19
N SER A 162 7.87 12.17 -1.76
CA SER A 162 6.71 13.04 -1.53
C SER A 162 5.79 13.24 -2.74
N ALA A 163 6.29 13.04 -3.97
CA ALA A 163 5.48 13.04 -5.20
C ALA A 163 4.30 12.06 -5.15
N ALA A 164 4.41 10.97 -4.38
CA ALA A 164 3.32 10.00 -4.18
C ALA A 164 2.03 10.66 -3.66
N LYS A 165 2.15 11.74 -2.87
CA LYS A 165 1.01 12.46 -2.30
C LYS A 165 0.21 13.24 -3.33
N GLU A 166 0.90 13.78 -4.35
CA GLU A 166 0.24 14.47 -5.47
C GLU A 166 -0.59 13.49 -6.30
N ILE A 167 -0.05 12.29 -6.52
CA ILE A 167 -0.70 11.23 -7.28
C ILE A 167 -1.94 10.73 -6.55
N LEU A 168 -1.85 10.48 -5.24
CA LEU A 168 -3.01 10.16 -4.40
C LEU A 168 -4.10 11.24 -4.48
N SER A 169 -3.72 12.51 -4.45
CA SER A 169 -4.67 13.63 -4.48
C SER A 169 -5.38 13.75 -5.84
N SER A 170 -4.76 13.25 -6.92
CA SER A 170 -5.33 13.21 -8.27
C SER A 170 -6.25 12.00 -8.53
N ALA A 171 -6.27 11.02 -7.62
CA ALA A 171 -6.96 9.76 -7.83
C ALA A 171 -8.50 9.90 -7.71
N PRO A 172 -9.28 9.06 -8.43
CA PRO A 172 -10.74 9.12 -8.39
C PRO A 172 -11.28 8.69 -7.03
N GLN A 173 -11.95 9.63 -6.35
CA GLN A 173 -12.52 9.41 -5.01
C GLN A 173 -14.01 9.02 -5.06
N HIS A 174 -14.74 9.42 -6.10
CA HIS A 174 -16.22 9.36 -6.24
C HIS A 174 -16.66 9.04 -7.67
#